data_AF-A0A4U0RU00-F1
#
_entry.id   AF-A0A4U0RU00-F1
#
_cell.length_a   1.000
_cell.length_b   1.000
_cell.length_c   1.000
_cell.angle_alpha   90.00
_cell.angle_beta   90.00
_cell.angle_gamma   90.00
#
_symmetry.space_group_name_H-M   'P 1'
#
loop_
_entity.id
_entity.type
_entity.pdbx_description
1 polymer ?
#
loop_
_entity_poly.entity_id
_entity_poly.type
_entity_poly.pdbx_seq_one_letter_code
_entity_poly.pdbx_strand_id
1 'polypeptide(L)'
;MACHVARAGGTLDQLTHLLLHPEHEGGRHAQNIALRSGQARARDYIHRVWASASTAVSSTAAVESRHHAHEDLAALHDRIETTPWHGERGRTALRVLRAHLNFAETAGGRRHAASERQAAEEAGISRQTLRNAYETVLKPGGWLRRLRVGHGHEGSTWYLGDGHEHPTGTPMSHNGTTQFPPDPDLEEWPSHETAPTADIDSTVISHLMAHDAFAHHGLGSSALMIIGALHVRPSQTVNELIATSSVSRATAYRTLQRLAAHGLAHQTSRTWSLAPRALEGIGQTGTDAAPSPKTLPARGWDDIAHRYSTTGTAAHRKALHAAERAAYRQALEQLSEHRTKAMVMVIVHNGRHVLVPTPRADEIPPEWHAPSGAVLNPTTGRIDPEWSVATDGRLILITPADQRTYDELVTAHTQALAEWESAA
;
A
#
# COMPACT_ATOMS: atom_id res chain seq x y z
N MET A 1 -17.23 2.32 -11.99
CA MET A 1 -18.53 2.44 -12.69
C MET A 1 -19.01 3.88 -12.69
N ALA A 2 -19.29 4.48 -11.53
CA ALA A 2 -19.69 5.89 -11.45
C ALA A 2 -18.70 6.84 -12.16
N CYS A 3 -17.38 6.70 -11.94
CA CYS A 3 -16.38 7.50 -12.67
C CYS A 3 -16.39 7.27 -14.19
N HIS A 4 -16.76 6.05 -14.64
CA HIS A 4 -16.85 5.74 -16.07
C HIS A 4 -18.07 6.41 -16.69
N VAL A 5 -19.21 6.37 -16.02
CA VAL A 5 -20.43 7.08 -16.45
C VAL A 5 -20.17 8.58 -16.52
N ALA A 6 -19.53 9.15 -15.48
CA ALA A 6 -19.15 10.57 -15.47
C ALA A 6 -18.19 10.95 -16.61
N ARG A 7 -17.14 10.13 -16.88
CA ARG A 7 -16.20 10.37 -18.00
C ARG A 7 -16.84 10.24 -19.38
N ALA A 8 -17.85 9.39 -19.51
CA ALA A 8 -18.63 9.25 -20.75
C ALA A 8 -19.67 10.38 -20.95
N GLY A 9 -19.67 11.40 -20.09
CA GLY A 9 -20.65 12.50 -20.14
C GLY A 9 -22.06 12.09 -19.67
N GLY A 10 -22.16 10.99 -18.93
CA GLY A 10 -23.44 10.48 -18.45
C GLY A 10 -24.01 11.27 -17.27
N THR A 11 -25.24 10.93 -16.87
CA THR A 11 -25.96 11.60 -15.78
C THR A 11 -26.13 10.70 -14.55
N LEU A 12 -26.47 11.31 -13.42
CA LEU A 12 -26.83 10.59 -12.20
C LEU A 12 -28.01 9.62 -12.42
N ASP A 13 -28.99 9.99 -13.24
CA ASP A 13 -30.13 9.14 -13.56
C ASP A 13 -29.70 7.90 -14.34
N GLN A 14 -28.77 8.05 -15.29
CA GLN A 14 -28.18 6.93 -16.03
C GLN A 14 -27.38 6.01 -15.11
N LEU A 15 -26.59 6.56 -14.17
CA LEU A 15 -25.91 5.76 -13.16
C LEU A 15 -26.91 5.01 -12.26
N THR A 16 -27.99 5.67 -11.86
CA THR A 16 -29.03 5.10 -11.00
C THR A 16 -29.74 3.94 -11.69
N HIS A 17 -30.12 4.13 -12.95
CA HIS A 17 -30.71 3.07 -13.77
C HIS A 17 -29.76 1.87 -13.91
N LEU A 18 -28.47 2.12 -14.15
CA LEU A 18 -27.46 1.09 -14.35
C LEU A 18 -27.16 0.29 -13.07
N LEU A 19 -27.04 0.96 -11.92
CA LEU A 19 -26.77 0.29 -10.63
C LEU A 19 -27.99 -0.44 -10.06
N LEU A 20 -29.21 -0.03 -10.40
CA LEU A 20 -30.44 -0.70 -9.95
C LEU A 20 -30.94 -1.75 -10.95
N HIS A 21 -30.26 -1.94 -12.08
CA HIS A 21 -30.60 -2.96 -13.06
C HIS A 21 -30.32 -4.37 -12.49
N PRO A 22 -31.31 -5.29 -12.43
CA PRO A 22 -31.18 -6.57 -11.72
C PRO A 22 -29.99 -7.43 -12.16
N GLU A 23 -29.65 -7.36 -13.44
CA GLU A 23 -28.57 -8.17 -14.04
C GLU A 23 -27.18 -7.53 -13.95
N HIS A 24 -27.07 -6.31 -13.43
CA HIS A 24 -25.80 -5.59 -13.40
C HIS A 24 -25.00 -5.89 -12.14
N GLU A 25 -23.97 -6.74 -12.24
CA GLU A 25 -23.21 -7.22 -11.08
C GLU A 25 -22.58 -6.12 -10.23
N GLY A 26 -22.08 -5.04 -10.84
CA GLY A 26 -21.51 -3.92 -10.08
C GLY A 26 -22.53 -3.02 -9.38
N GLY A 27 -23.83 -3.26 -9.60
CA GLY A 27 -24.95 -2.65 -8.87
C GLY A 27 -25.37 -3.41 -7.62
N ARG A 28 -24.85 -4.63 -7.41
CA ARG A 28 -25.31 -5.58 -6.38
C ARG A 28 -25.33 -4.99 -4.96
N HIS A 29 -24.38 -4.12 -4.63
CA HIS A 29 -24.40 -3.44 -3.32
C HIS A 29 -25.54 -2.42 -3.19
N ALA A 30 -25.78 -1.60 -4.22
CA ALA A 30 -26.90 -0.65 -4.23
C ALA A 30 -28.26 -1.38 -4.25
N GLN A 31 -28.37 -2.49 -4.98
CA GLN A 31 -29.55 -3.37 -4.98
C GLN A 31 -29.80 -3.98 -3.60
N ASN A 32 -28.75 -4.47 -2.92
CA ASN A 32 -28.88 -4.98 -1.56
C ASN A 32 -29.35 -3.90 -0.57
N ILE A 33 -28.88 -2.66 -0.71
CA ILE A 33 -29.38 -1.53 0.08
C ILE A 33 -30.86 -1.27 -0.23
N ALA A 34 -31.25 -1.32 -1.51
CA ALA A 34 -32.64 -1.13 -1.93
C ALA A 34 -33.57 -2.19 -1.33
N LEU A 35 -33.14 -3.46 -1.34
CA LEU A 35 -33.87 -4.59 -0.77
C LEU A 35 -33.97 -4.52 0.76
N ARG A 36 -32.87 -4.19 1.46
CA ARG A 36 -32.81 -4.21 2.93
C ARG A 36 -33.33 -2.94 3.59
N SER A 37 -33.20 -1.80 2.94
CA SER A 37 -33.41 -0.49 3.57
C SER A 37 -34.20 0.49 2.70
N GLY A 38 -34.77 0.00 1.59
CA GLY A 38 -35.67 0.74 0.73
C GLY A 38 -34.98 1.56 -0.37
N GLN A 39 -35.77 1.87 -1.40
CA GLN A 39 -35.30 2.54 -2.62
C GLN A 39 -34.73 3.94 -2.37
N ALA A 40 -35.27 4.67 -1.39
CA ALA A 40 -34.80 6.02 -1.05
C ALA A 40 -33.34 5.99 -0.55
N ARG A 41 -33.00 5.07 0.36
CA ARG A 41 -31.66 4.95 0.92
C ARG A 41 -30.64 4.46 -0.10
N ALA A 42 -31.07 3.62 -1.05
CA ALA A 42 -30.23 3.21 -2.18
C ALA A 42 -29.93 4.40 -3.10
N ARG A 43 -30.91 5.27 -3.38
CA ARG A 43 -30.69 6.51 -4.15
C ARG A 43 -29.72 7.45 -3.43
N ASP A 44 -29.88 7.68 -2.13
CA ASP A 44 -28.95 8.52 -1.36
C ASP A 44 -27.50 8.00 -1.43
N TYR A 45 -27.33 6.68 -1.35
CA TYR A 45 -26.03 6.05 -1.56
C TYR A 45 -25.48 6.34 -2.97
N ILE A 46 -26.29 6.14 -4.02
CA ILE A 46 -25.89 6.39 -5.41
C ILE A 46 -25.54 7.87 -5.62
N HIS A 47 -26.28 8.80 -5.02
CA HIS A 47 -25.98 10.24 -5.04
C HIS A 47 -24.59 10.55 -4.43
N ARG A 48 -24.26 9.97 -3.28
CA ARG A 48 -22.92 10.13 -2.67
C ARG A 48 -21.82 9.56 -3.54
N VAL A 49 -22.04 8.37 -4.12
CA VAL A 49 -21.09 7.74 -5.04
C VAL A 49 -20.89 8.59 -6.30
N TRP A 50 -21.96 9.17 -6.83
CA TRP A 50 -21.90 10.08 -7.98
C TRP A 50 -21.15 11.37 -7.68
N ALA A 51 -21.42 12.01 -6.54
CA ALA A 51 -20.71 13.22 -6.13
C ALA A 51 -19.20 12.95 -6.02
N SER A 52 -18.82 11.87 -5.34
CA SER A 52 -17.41 11.47 -5.21
C SER A 52 -16.78 11.15 -6.57
N ALA A 53 -17.50 10.45 -7.46
CA ALA A 53 -17.02 10.13 -8.79
C ALA A 53 -16.85 11.36 -9.68
N SER A 54 -17.80 12.28 -9.67
CA SER A 54 -17.75 13.54 -10.43
C SER A 54 -16.58 14.41 -9.96
N THR A 55 -16.39 14.57 -8.64
CA THR A 55 -15.21 15.27 -8.10
C THR A 55 -13.92 14.61 -8.56
N ALA A 56 -13.82 13.28 -8.48
CA ALA A 56 -12.62 12.55 -8.90
C ALA A 56 -12.35 12.68 -10.40
N VAL A 57 -13.38 12.71 -11.25
CA VAL A 57 -13.24 12.89 -12.70
C VAL A 57 -12.82 14.32 -13.03
N SER A 58 -13.44 15.32 -12.42
CA SER A 58 -13.07 16.72 -12.63
C SER A 58 -11.65 17.03 -12.14
N SER A 59 -11.15 16.29 -11.14
CA SER A 59 -9.79 16.44 -10.62
C SER A 59 -8.75 15.53 -11.29
N THR A 60 -9.13 14.71 -12.29
CA THR A 60 -8.18 13.82 -12.98
C THR A 60 -8.22 14.00 -14.49
N ALA A 61 -7.06 14.27 -15.09
CA ALA A 61 -6.92 14.28 -16.54
C ALA A 61 -7.24 12.90 -17.13
N ALA A 62 -7.94 12.86 -18.25
CA ALA A 62 -8.19 11.63 -18.99
C ALA A 62 -6.87 11.16 -19.62
N VAL A 63 -6.39 9.98 -19.21
CA VAL A 63 -5.26 9.33 -19.87
C VAL A 63 -5.76 8.69 -21.15
N GLU A 64 -5.74 9.46 -22.24
CA GLU A 64 -6.25 9.06 -23.56
C GLU A 64 -5.29 8.13 -24.31
N SER A 65 -4.02 8.10 -23.92
CA SER A 65 -2.98 7.29 -24.55
C SER A 65 -1.93 6.81 -23.55
N ARG A 66 -1.17 5.77 -23.94
CA ARG A 66 0.00 5.31 -23.17
C ARG A 66 1.05 6.42 -23.01
N HIS A 67 1.15 7.34 -23.97
CA HIS A 67 2.06 8.48 -23.89
C HIS A 67 1.65 9.45 -22.77
N HIS A 68 0.36 9.80 -22.69
CA HIS A 68 -0.15 10.64 -21.60
C HIS A 68 0.04 9.97 -20.22
N ALA A 69 0.02 8.64 -20.14
CA ALA A 69 0.32 7.93 -18.89
C ALA A 69 1.79 8.10 -18.46
N HIS A 70 2.71 8.11 -19.42
CA HIS A 70 4.13 8.36 -19.15
C HIS A 70 4.40 9.82 -18.78
N GLU A 71 3.76 10.79 -19.45
CA GLU A 71 3.85 12.21 -19.10
C GLU A 71 3.27 12.49 -17.70
N ASP A 72 2.16 11.86 -17.37
CA ASP A 72 1.51 11.96 -16.05
C ASP A 72 2.40 11.40 -14.92
N LEU A 73 3.07 10.26 -15.17
CA LEU A 73 4.05 9.70 -14.25
C LEU A 73 5.32 10.56 -14.15
N ALA A 74 5.78 11.16 -15.24
CA ALA A 74 6.90 12.12 -15.23
C ALA A 74 6.55 13.39 -14.43
N ALA A 75 5.36 13.95 -14.61
CA ALA A 75 4.92 15.09 -13.81
C ALA A 75 4.78 14.74 -12.31
N LEU A 76 4.35 13.51 -12.00
CA LEU A 76 4.34 13.00 -10.62
C LEU A 76 5.76 12.84 -10.07
N HIS A 77 6.68 12.34 -10.89
CA HIS A 77 8.09 12.22 -10.55
C HIS A 77 8.68 13.59 -10.13
N ASP A 78 8.47 14.63 -10.93
CA ASP A 78 8.94 15.99 -10.65
C ASP A 78 8.34 16.59 -9.36
N ARG A 79 7.05 16.33 -9.10
CA ARG A 79 6.41 16.74 -7.83
C ARG A 79 7.04 16.07 -6.62
N ILE A 80 7.39 14.79 -6.73
CA ILE A 80 8.03 14.05 -5.63
C ILE A 80 9.45 14.61 -5.38
N GLU A 81 10.19 14.99 -6.42
CA GLU A 81 11.53 15.59 -6.31
C GLU A 81 11.52 16.96 -5.63
N THR A 82 10.53 17.78 -5.95
CA THR A 82 10.40 19.14 -5.41
C THR A 82 9.77 19.18 -4.01
N THR A 83 9.12 18.09 -3.58
CA THR A 83 8.53 17.97 -2.24
C THR A 83 9.61 17.83 -1.16
N PRO A 84 9.55 18.62 -0.07
CA PRO A 84 10.55 18.53 0.99
C PRO A 84 10.29 17.37 1.96
N TRP A 85 11.21 16.40 2.01
CA TRP A 85 11.07 15.16 2.79
C TRP A 85 11.82 15.22 4.13
N HIS A 86 11.27 15.99 5.07
CA HIS A 86 11.92 16.29 6.34
C HIS A 86 12.09 15.05 7.26
N GLY A 87 13.24 15.00 7.94
CA GLY A 87 13.51 14.00 8.98
C GLY A 87 13.70 12.58 8.46
N GLU A 88 13.81 11.61 9.37
CA GLU A 88 13.96 10.20 9.02
C GLU A 88 12.69 9.59 8.44
N ARG A 89 11.53 9.99 8.97
CA ARG A 89 10.22 9.53 8.50
C ARG A 89 9.95 9.99 7.06
N GLY A 90 10.22 11.26 6.74
CA GLY A 90 10.08 11.79 5.37
C GLY A 90 10.98 11.07 4.37
N ARG A 91 12.27 10.90 4.67
CA ARG A 91 13.21 10.16 3.80
C ARG A 91 12.80 8.71 3.57
N THR A 92 12.25 8.06 4.59
CA THR A 92 11.70 6.70 4.46
C THR A 92 10.47 6.69 3.56
N ALA A 93 9.57 7.68 3.71
CA ALA A 93 8.39 7.82 2.87
C ALA A 93 8.76 8.07 1.40
N LEU A 94 9.77 8.90 1.11
CA LEU A 94 10.30 9.10 -0.25
C LEU A 94 10.76 7.78 -0.87
N ARG A 95 11.58 6.98 -0.16
CA ARG A 95 12.05 5.67 -0.67
C ARG A 95 10.89 4.73 -1.00
N VAL A 96 9.88 4.68 -0.13
CA VAL A 96 8.67 3.88 -0.35
C VAL A 96 7.89 4.40 -1.56
N LEU A 97 7.71 5.72 -1.69
CA LEU A 97 6.99 6.31 -2.80
C LEU A 97 7.70 6.06 -4.14
N ARG A 98 9.05 6.08 -4.14
CA ARG A 98 9.86 5.71 -5.31
C ARG A 98 9.71 4.26 -5.71
N ALA A 99 9.71 3.34 -4.74
CA ALA A 99 9.40 1.94 -5.03
C ALA A 99 8.01 1.77 -5.69
N HIS A 100 7.00 2.52 -5.22
CA HIS A 100 5.69 2.51 -5.84
C HIS A 100 5.65 3.17 -7.23
N LEU A 101 6.46 4.21 -7.46
CA LEU A 101 6.61 4.81 -8.78
C LEU A 101 7.21 3.82 -9.78
N ASN A 102 8.26 3.07 -9.41
CA ASN A 102 8.83 2.02 -10.25
C ASN A 102 7.79 0.95 -10.64
N PHE A 103 6.93 0.54 -9.70
CA PHE A 103 5.84 -0.38 -10.00
C PHE A 103 4.77 0.23 -10.91
N ALA A 104 4.46 1.52 -10.74
CA ALA A 104 3.51 2.25 -11.58
C ALA A 104 4.02 2.41 -13.02
N GLU A 105 5.29 2.75 -13.19
CA GLU A 105 5.95 2.82 -14.50
C GLU A 105 5.94 1.46 -15.20
N THR A 106 6.28 0.39 -14.47
CA THR A 106 6.22 -0.99 -14.99
C THR A 106 4.80 -1.39 -15.38
N ALA A 107 3.80 -0.97 -14.59
CA ALA A 107 2.38 -1.22 -14.87
C ALA A 107 1.81 -0.32 -15.99
N GLY A 108 2.53 0.72 -16.42
CA GLY A 108 2.09 1.68 -17.44
C GLY A 108 1.08 2.71 -16.93
N GLY A 109 1.04 2.99 -15.62
CA GLY A 109 0.17 4.01 -15.04
C GLY A 109 0.13 4.00 -13.51
N ARG A 110 -0.46 5.04 -12.92
CA ARG A 110 -0.52 5.26 -11.46
C ARG A 110 -1.13 4.11 -10.65
N ARG A 111 -2.02 3.34 -11.27
CA ARG A 111 -2.62 2.13 -10.67
C ARG A 111 -1.70 0.94 -10.92
N HIS A 112 -1.25 0.30 -9.86
CA HIS A 112 -0.34 -0.85 -9.95
C HIS A 112 -0.63 -1.88 -8.85
N ALA A 113 -0.08 -3.09 -9.02
CA ALA A 113 -0.17 -4.15 -8.03
C ALA A 113 1.19 -4.36 -7.37
N ALA A 114 1.23 -4.35 -6.04
CA ALA A 114 2.43 -4.63 -5.27
C ALA A 114 2.07 -5.20 -3.90
N SER A 115 2.77 -6.26 -3.48
CA SER A 115 2.72 -6.71 -2.09
C SER A 115 3.56 -5.80 -1.18
N GLU A 116 3.21 -5.70 0.10
CA GLU A 116 3.98 -4.94 1.08
C GLU A 116 5.44 -5.40 1.17
N ARG A 117 5.69 -6.70 0.97
CA ARG A 117 7.06 -7.26 0.97
C ARG A 117 7.84 -6.82 -0.25
N GLN A 118 7.26 -6.91 -1.45
CA GLN A 118 7.90 -6.43 -2.68
C GLN A 118 8.23 -4.94 -2.58
N ALA A 119 7.29 -4.14 -2.08
CA ALA A 119 7.53 -2.72 -1.90
C ALA A 119 8.63 -2.43 -0.85
N ALA A 120 8.75 -3.26 0.20
CA ALA A 120 9.80 -3.10 1.20
C ALA A 120 11.18 -3.49 0.65
N GLU A 121 11.24 -4.55 -0.15
CA GLU A 121 12.47 -4.97 -0.84
C GLU A 121 12.96 -3.91 -1.81
N GLU A 122 12.05 -3.41 -2.66
CA GLU A 122 12.33 -2.37 -3.65
C GLU A 122 12.79 -1.07 -2.97
N ALA A 123 12.12 -0.67 -1.89
CA ALA A 123 12.51 0.49 -1.11
C ALA A 123 13.78 0.26 -0.25
N GLY A 124 14.28 -0.98 -0.15
CA GLY A 124 15.46 -1.35 0.65
C GLY A 124 15.27 -1.23 2.17
N ILE A 125 14.04 -1.39 2.68
CA ILE A 125 13.69 -1.23 4.11
C ILE A 125 12.99 -2.48 4.66
N SER A 126 12.74 -2.51 5.97
CA SER A 126 11.94 -3.58 6.59
C SER A 126 10.45 -3.40 6.28
N ARG A 127 9.68 -4.51 6.31
CA ARG A 127 8.23 -4.47 6.15
C ARG A 127 7.53 -3.62 7.22
N GLN A 128 8.01 -3.66 8.46
CA GLN A 128 7.44 -2.86 9.54
C GLN A 128 7.67 -1.37 9.31
N THR A 129 8.88 -1.01 8.88
CA THR A 129 9.24 0.38 8.52
C THR A 129 8.37 0.89 7.37
N LEU A 130 8.11 0.05 6.36
CA LEU A 130 7.21 0.36 5.25
C LEU A 130 5.77 0.60 5.73
N ARG A 131 5.24 -0.25 6.60
CA ARG A 131 3.89 -0.08 7.17
C ARG A 131 3.76 1.23 7.94
N ASN A 132 4.76 1.54 8.77
CA ASN A 132 4.79 2.81 9.49
C ASN A 132 4.76 3.98 8.49
N ALA A 133 5.57 3.95 7.43
CA ALA A 133 5.58 5.00 6.40
C ALA A 133 4.23 5.16 5.68
N TYR A 134 3.52 4.06 5.42
CA TYR A 134 2.15 4.11 4.88
C TYR A 134 1.20 4.87 5.79
N GLU A 135 1.12 4.49 7.05
CA GLU A 135 0.12 5.04 7.96
C GLU A 135 0.46 6.45 8.44
N THR A 136 1.75 6.79 8.61
CA THR A 136 2.13 8.06 9.23
C THR A 136 2.40 9.18 8.23
N VAL A 137 2.75 8.86 6.98
CA VAL A 137 3.15 9.88 5.99
C VAL A 137 2.38 9.73 4.68
N LEU A 138 2.43 8.56 4.05
CA LEU A 138 2.01 8.45 2.65
C LEU A 138 0.50 8.44 2.45
N LYS A 139 -0.26 7.76 3.31
CA LYS A 139 -1.73 7.79 3.23
C LYS A 139 -2.31 9.11 3.75
N PRO A 140 -1.92 9.63 4.93
CA PRO A 140 -2.44 10.93 5.40
C PRO A 140 -2.04 12.08 4.47
N GLY A 141 -0.83 12.03 3.90
CA GLY A 141 -0.35 13.01 2.94
C GLY A 141 -0.94 12.89 1.54
N GLY A 142 -1.86 11.94 1.29
CA GLY A 142 -2.53 11.80 0.00
C GLY A 142 -1.68 11.21 -1.14
N TRP A 143 -0.44 10.79 -0.87
CA TRP A 143 0.51 10.28 -1.86
C TRP A 143 0.22 8.84 -2.30
N LEU A 144 -0.33 8.02 -1.40
CA LEU A 144 -0.57 6.60 -1.68
C LEU A 144 -1.94 6.16 -1.16
N ARG A 145 -2.71 5.50 -2.03
CA ARG A 145 -4.02 4.93 -1.66
C ARG A 145 -4.07 3.45 -1.98
N ARG A 146 -4.51 2.65 -1.00
CA ARG A 146 -4.76 1.22 -1.20
C ARG A 146 -6.19 1.04 -1.74
N LEU A 147 -6.32 0.60 -2.98
CA LEU A 147 -7.61 0.38 -3.63
C LEU A 147 -8.20 -0.99 -3.29
N ARG A 148 -7.34 -2.02 -3.24
CA ARG A 148 -7.74 -3.40 -2.93
C ARG A 148 -6.65 -4.06 -2.11
N VAL A 149 -7.06 -4.75 -1.04
CA VAL A 149 -6.17 -5.61 -0.27
C VAL A 149 -5.89 -6.87 -1.09
N GLY A 150 -4.61 -7.18 -1.29
CA GLY A 150 -4.17 -8.41 -1.94
C GLY A 150 -4.41 -9.61 -1.04
N HIS A 151 -4.81 -10.74 -1.62
CA HIS A 151 -5.05 -11.99 -0.90
C HIS A 151 -4.32 -13.12 -1.60
N GLY A 152 -3.67 -14.00 -0.81
CA GLY A 152 -2.99 -15.19 -1.33
C GLY A 152 -1.90 -14.87 -2.34
N HIS A 153 -2.16 -15.17 -3.61
CA HIS A 153 -1.23 -14.98 -4.73
C HIS A 153 -1.27 -13.57 -5.34
N GLU A 154 -2.28 -12.76 -4.98
CA GLU A 154 -2.45 -11.42 -5.55
C GLU A 154 -1.85 -10.35 -4.63
N GLY A 155 -1.03 -9.47 -5.19
CA GLY A 155 -0.55 -8.26 -4.52
C GLY A 155 -1.70 -7.26 -4.26
N SER A 156 -1.49 -6.35 -3.30
CA SER A 156 -2.45 -5.26 -3.08
C SER A 156 -2.47 -4.34 -4.29
N THR A 157 -3.65 -3.84 -4.65
CA THR A 157 -3.79 -2.83 -5.69
C THR A 157 -3.65 -1.45 -5.06
N TRP A 158 -2.72 -0.66 -5.58
CA TRP A 158 -2.38 0.67 -5.12
C TRP A 158 -2.64 1.71 -6.20
N TYR A 159 -2.78 2.96 -5.77
CA TYR A 159 -2.87 4.13 -6.62
C TYR A 159 -1.96 5.23 -6.08
N LEU A 160 -1.15 5.83 -6.96
CA LEU A 160 -0.34 7.00 -6.66
C LEU A 160 -1.15 8.29 -6.80
N GLY A 161 -1.36 8.96 -5.67
CA GLY A 161 -1.98 10.28 -5.63
C GLY A 161 -0.96 11.39 -5.84
N ASP A 162 -1.46 12.62 -5.96
CA ASP A 162 -0.63 13.82 -6.19
C ASP A 162 -0.04 14.42 -4.92
N GLY A 163 -0.29 13.79 -3.76
CA GLY A 163 -0.10 14.42 -2.46
C GLY A 163 -1.25 15.39 -2.13
N HIS A 164 -1.21 15.99 -0.94
CA HIS A 164 -2.03 17.15 -0.64
C HIS A 164 -1.30 18.42 -1.09
N GLU A 165 -1.97 19.27 -1.86
CA GLU A 165 -1.54 20.64 -2.12
C GLU A 165 -1.54 21.42 -0.79
N HIS A 166 -0.40 21.42 -0.10
CA HIS A 166 -0.14 22.04 1.21
C HIS A 166 -0.97 21.53 2.42
N PRO A 167 -0.34 21.29 3.59
CA PRO A 167 -1.07 20.93 4.80
C PRO A 167 -1.60 22.19 5.49
N THR A 168 -2.88 22.50 5.31
CA THR A 168 -3.63 23.26 6.31
C THR A 168 -4.18 22.28 7.34
N GLY A 169 -3.57 22.26 8.52
CA GLY A 169 -4.16 21.67 9.72
C GLY A 169 -3.91 20.19 9.93
N THR A 170 -3.03 19.90 10.88
CA THR A 170 -2.78 18.60 11.50
C THR A 170 -4.07 18.01 12.11
N PRO A 171 -4.42 16.73 11.88
CA PRO A 171 -5.15 15.95 12.87
C PRO A 171 -4.15 15.27 13.80
N MET A 172 -4.20 15.63 15.08
CA MET A 172 -3.37 15.09 16.16
C MET A 172 -3.53 13.56 16.26
N SER A 173 -2.40 12.86 16.43
CA SER A 173 -2.39 11.45 16.82
C SER A 173 -2.18 11.34 18.33
N HIS A 174 -3.22 10.91 19.04
CA HIS A 174 -3.11 10.35 20.38
C HIS A 174 -2.56 8.94 20.25
N ASN A 175 -1.29 8.73 20.62
CA ASN A 175 -0.80 7.51 21.28
C ASN A 175 0.68 7.71 21.62
N GLY A 176 0.90 8.26 22.80
CA GLY A 176 2.21 8.30 23.44
C GLY A 176 2.48 7.02 24.22
N THR A 177 3.75 6.69 24.36
CA THR A 177 4.23 6.03 25.56
C THR A 177 5.52 6.71 26.02
N THR A 178 5.39 7.34 27.19
CA THR A 178 6.39 7.51 28.26
C THR A 178 7.72 8.19 27.93
N GLN A 179 7.78 9.52 28.08
CA GLN A 179 8.38 10.18 29.26
C GLN A 179 8.25 11.71 29.14
N PHE A 180 7.73 12.33 30.21
CA PHE A 180 7.62 13.77 30.48
C PHE A 180 6.64 14.59 29.60
N PRO A 181 5.89 15.55 30.19
CA PRO A 181 4.91 16.35 29.48
C PRO A 181 5.64 17.27 28.49
N PRO A 182 5.23 17.34 27.21
CA PRO A 182 5.85 18.28 26.29
C PRO A 182 5.39 19.68 26.70
N ASP A 183 6.36 20.47 27.13
CA ASP A 183 6.31 21.92 27.09
C ASP A 183 5.90 22.34 25.65
N PRO A 184 4.83 23.13 25.44
CA PRO A 184 4.42 23.58 24.11
C PRO A 184 5.50 24.37 23.35
N ASP A 185 6.58 24.79 24.03
CA ASP A 185 7.72 25.48 23.40
C ASP A 185 8.75 24.53 22.73
N LEU A 186 8.52 23.21 22.79
CA LEU A 186 9.32 22.17 22.12
C LEU A 186 8.55 21.45 21.01
N GLU A 187 7.71 22.18 20.25
CA GLU A 187 7.39 21.75 18.88
C GLU A 187 8.71 21.44 18.14
N GLU A 188 8.74 20.40 17.30
CA GLU A 188 9.83 20.23 16.33
C GLU A 188 9.85 21.50 15.47
N TRP A 189 10.67 22.47 15.87
CA TRP A 189 10.87 23.71 15.12
C TRP A 189 11.14 23.30 13.68
N PRO A 190 10.31 23.73 12.69
CA PRO A 190 10.80 23.79 11.33
C PRO A 190 12.02 24.71 11.44
N SER A 191 13.21 24.10 11.43
CA SER A 191 14.43 24.87 11.55
C SER A 191 14.39 25.82 10.35
N HIS A 192 14.43 27.14 10.57
CA HIS A 192 14.56 28.13 9.49
C HIS A 192 15.76 27.86 8.56
N GLU A 193 16.64 26.90 8.92
CA GLU A 193 17.77 26.41 8.14
C GLU A 193 17.41 25.49 6.95
N THR A 194 16.23 24.86 6.90
CA THR A 194 15.82 24.01 5.74
C THR A 194 14.79 24.72 4.86
N ALA A 195 15.14 24.91 3.58
CA ALA A 195 14.29 25.59 2.60
C ALA A 195 12.98 24.83 2.34
N PRO A 196 11.91 25.53 1.91
CA PRO A 196 10.59 24.92 1.67
C PRO A 196 10.56 23.98 0.46
N THR A 197 11.63 23.90 -0.33
CA THR A 197 11.72 23.05 -1.52
C THR A 197 12.99 22.22 -1.48
N ALA A 198 12.84 20.91 -1.59
CA ALA A 198 13.96 20.02 -1.90
C ALA A 198 14.25 20.11 -3.41
N ASP A 199 15.49 19.83 -3.78
CA ASP A 199 15.88 19.66 -5.18
C ASP A 199 16.85 18.49 -5.27
N ILE A 200 16.29 17.30 -5.49
CA ILE A 200 17.00 16.02 -5.45
C ILE A 200 16.74 15.23 -6.72
N ASP A 201 17.79 14.61 -7.28
CA ASP A 201 17.62 13.64 -8.34
C ASP A 201 17.20 12.32 -7.71
N SER A 202 15.94 12.02 -7.90
CA SER A 202 15.34 10.83 -7.35
C SER A 202 15.50 9.57 -8.20
N THR A 203 15.87 9.72 -9.48
CA THR A 203 16.28 8.59 -10.31
C THR A 203 17.58 8.03 -9.75
N VAL A 204 18.53 8.89 -9.39
CA VAL A 204 19.79 8.49 -8.74
C VAL A 204 19.52 7.83 -7.39
N ILE A 205 18.60 8.38 -6.58
CA ILE A 205 18.17 7.75 -5.32
C ILE A 205 17.62 6.34 -5.58
N SER A 206 16.80 6.18 -6.63
CA SER A 206 16.16 4.90 -6.96
C SER A 206 17.16 3.84 -7.39
N HIS A 207 18.16 4.21 -8.19
CA HIS A 207 19.24 3.30 -8.58
C HIS A 207 20.13 2.90 -7.38
N LEU A 208 20.41 3.84 -6.48
CA LEU A 208 21.34 3.62 -5.37
C LEU A 208 20.68 2.93 -4.16
N MET A 209 19.39 3.15 -3.90
CA MET A 209 18.76 2.65 -2.66
C MET A 209 18.69 1.13 -2.56
N ALA A 210 18.78 0.41 -3.69
CA ALA A 210 18.85 -1.05 -3.72
C ALA A 210 20.23 -1.61 -3.38
N HIS A 211 21.28 -0.78 -3.37
CA HIS A 211 22.65 -1.21 -3.12
C HIS A 211 22.92 -1.46 -1.64
N ASP A 212 23.67 -2.52 -1.33
CA ASP A 212 24.05 -2.88 0.04
C ASP A 212 24.84 -1.78 0.77
N ALA A 213 25.50 -0.87 0.04
CA ALA A 213 26.19 0.28 0.62
C ALA A 213 25.25 1.23 1.37
N PHE A 214 23.95 1.24 1.03
CA PHE A 214 22.93 2.08 1.65
C PHE A 214 21.99 1.31 2.58
N ALA A 215 22.28 0.03 2.85
CA ALA A 215 21.55 -0.76 3.82
C ALA A 215 21.71 -0.20 5.25
N HIS A 216 20.93 -0.75 6.19
CA HIS A 216 21.06 -0.44 7.61
C HIS A 216 22.51 -0.69 8.08
N HIS A 217 23.09 0.26 8.83
CA HIS A 217 24.52 0.34 9.20
C HIS A 217 25.52 0.71 8.08
N GLY A 218 25.08 0.87 6.83
CA GLY A 218 25.88 1.42 5.73
C GLY A 218 25.91 2.95 5.71
N LEU A 219 26.03 3.54 4.52
CA LEU A 219 25.96 5.00 4.29
C LEU A 219 24.60 5.59 4.71
N GLY A 220 23.52 4.85 4.46
CA GLY A 220 22.15 5.16 4.90
C GLY A 220 21.45 6.26 4.09
N SER A 221 20.19 6.53 4.45
CA SER A 221 19.31 7.41 3.68
C SER A 221 19.79 8.85 3.57
N SER A 222 20.54 9.38 4.55
CA SER A 222 21.10 10.75 4.47
C SER A 222 22.09 10.89 3.30
N ALA A 223 22.88 9.85 3.05
CA ALA A 223 23.85 9.85 1.97
C ALA A 223 23.15 9.86 0.61
N LEU A 224 22.06 9.09 0.45
CA LEU A 224 21.24 9.11 -0.76
C LEU A 224 20.72 10.52 -1.09
N MET A 225 20.17 11.23 -0.09
CA MET A 225 19.64 12.59 -0.30
C MET A 225 20.72 13.58 -0.72
N ILE A 226 21.89 13.53 -0.08
CA ILE A 226 23.01 14.42 -0.39
C ILE A 226 23.60 14.11 -1.78
N ILE A 227 23.70 12.82 -2.15
CA ILE A 227 24.14 12.42 -3.49
C ILE A 227 23.13 12.90 -4.54
N GLY A 228 21.82 12.69 -4.32
CA GLY A 228 20.77 13.16 -5.23
C GLY A 228 20.81 14.68 -5.40
N ALA A 229 20.96 15.45 -4.31
CA ALA A 229 21.07 16.90 -4.36
C ALA A 229 22.34 17.37 -5.12
N LEU A 230 23.49 16.74 -4.86
CA LEU A 230 24.74 17.07 -5.53
C LEU A 230 24.74 16.68 -7.02
N HIS A 231 23.95 15.68 -7.41
CA HIS A 231 23.79 15.31 -8.81
C HIS A 231 23.02 16.37 -9.59
N VAL A 232 21.89 16.86 -9.05
CA VAL A 232 21.11 17.94 -9.70
C VAL A 232 21.92 19.23 -9.77
N ARG A 233 22.57 19.61 -8.67
CA ARG A 233 23.36 20.84 -8.58
C ARG A 233 24.79 20.52 -8.14
N PRO A 234 25.74 20.42 -9.07
CA PRO A 234 27.15 20.30 -8.72
C PRO A 234 27.66 21.57 -8.00
N SER A 235 28.67 21.43 -7.16
CA SER A 235 29.39 22.54 -6.52
C SER A 235 28.56 23.40 -5.56
N GLN A 236 27.81 22.77 -4.66
CA GLN A 236 26.98 23.45 -3.66
C GLN A 236 27.74 23.74 -2.35
N THR A 237 27.43 24.85 -1.67
CA THR A 237 27.86 25.07 -0.29
C THR A 237 27.12 24.13 0.68
N VAL A 238 27.62 23.98 1.92
CA VAL A 238 26.93 23.14 2.93
C VAL A 238 25.53 23.66 3.25
N ASN A 239 25.34 24.98 3.27
CA ASN A 239 24.04 25.59 3.53
C ASN A 239 23.05 25.33 2.38
N GLU A 240 23.52 25.44 1.13
CA GLU A 240 22.72 25.07 -0.04
C GLU A 240 22.34 23.59 0.00
N LEU A 241 23.27 22.71 0.37
CA LEU A 241 23.00 21.27 0.49
C LEU A 241 21.99 20.93 1.56
N ILE A 242 22.02 21.61 2.71
CA ILE A 242 21.02 21.43 3.76
C ILE A 242 19.63 21.75 3.22
N ALA A 243 19.51 22.84 2.47
CA ALA A 243 18.27 23.23 1.81
C ALA A 243 17.84 22.20 0.75
N THR A 244 18.68 21.90 -0.24
CA THR A 244 18.32 21.06 -1.39
C THR A 244 18.10 19.58 -1.03
N SER A 245 18.82 19.06 -0.04
CA SER A 245 18.66 17.66 0.41
C SER A 245 17.63 17.45 1.53
N SER A 246 17.14 18.53 2.14
CA SER A 246 16.30 18.50 3.35
C SER A 246 16.90 17.69 4.52
N VAL A 247 18.25 17.62 4.60
CA VAL A 247 18.99 16.94 5.67
C VAL A 247 19.43 17.96 6.72
N SER A 248 19.25 17.64 8.00
CA SER A 248 19.67 18.53 9.09
C SER A 248 21.16 18.85 9.05
N ARG A 249 21.55 20.05 9.48
CA ARG A 249 22.93 20.54 9.46
C ARG A 249 23.94 19.55 10.02
N ALA A 250 23.72 19.07 11.24
CA ALA A 250 24.62 18.10 11.90
C ALA A 250 24.76 16.80 11.09
N THR A 251 23.67 16.33 10.49
CA THR A 251 23.67 15.12 9.66
C THR A 251 24.37 15.36 8.32
N ALA A 252 24.19 16.53 7.72
CA ALA A 252 24.84 16.91 6.47
C ALA A 252 26.37 16.91 6.64
N TYR A 253 26.90 17.57 7.67
CA TYR A 253 28.33 17.56 7.97
C TYR A 253 28.88 16.15 8.17
N ARG A 254 28.27 15.34 9.04
CA ARG A 254 28.72 13.96 9.30
C ARG A 254 28.70 13.10 8.04
N THR A 255 27.66 13.26 7.22
CA THR A 255 27.48 12.46 6.01
C THR A 255 28.46 12.87 4.91
N LEU A 256 28.67 14.18 4.69
CA LEU A 256 29.66 14.69 3.73
C LEU A 256 31.08 14.21 4.07
N GLN A 257 31.45 14.24 5.35
CA GLN A 257 32.75 13.71 5.79
C GLN A 257 32.89 12.20 5.52
N ARG A 258 31.82 11.43 5.75
CA ARG A 258 31.80 9.99 5.41
C ARG A 258 31.92 9.75 3.91
N LEU A 259 31.21 10.51 3.09
CA LEU A 259 31.28 10.41 1.63
C LEU A 259 32.69 10.78 1.12
N ALA A 260 33.30 11.83 1.69
CA ALA A 260 34.67 12.23 1.40
C ALA A 260 35.70 11.13 1.75
N ALA A 261 35.53 10.49 2.92
CA ALA A 261 36.40 9.40 3.37
C ALA A 261 36.38 8.18 2.43
N HIS A 262 35.31 8.01 1.64
CA HIS A 262 35.21 6.97 0.61
C HIS A 262 35.54 7.47 -0.80
N GLY A 263 35.93 8.75 -0.95
CA GLY A 263 36.25 9.35 -2.24
C GLY A 263 35.02 9.55 -3.14
N LEU A 264 33.81 9.61 -2.56
CA LEU A 264 32.56 9.80 -3.31
C LEU A 264 32.18 11.27 -3.47
N ALA A 265 32.67 12.14 -2.59
CA ALA A 265 32.46 13.58 -2.65
C ALA A 265 33.77 14.31 -2.35
N HIS A 266 33.95 15.47 -2.98
CA HIS A 266 35.12 16.31 -2.77
C HIS A 266 34.71 17.70 -2.36
N GLN A 267 35.49 18.28 -1.45
CA GLN A 267 35.39 19.67 -1.09
C GLN A 267 36.41 20.46 -1.92
N THR A 268 35.93 21.35 -2.76
CA THR A 268 36.76 22.32 -3.48
C THR A 268 36.51 23.70 -2.88
N SER A 269 37.51 24.28 -2.22
CA SER A 269 37.38 25.54 -1.49
C SER A 269 36.28 25.50 -0.41
N ARG A 270 35.04 25.90 -0.75
CA ARG A 270 33.87 25.95 0.13
C ARG A 270 32.66 25.19 -0.40
N THR A 271 32.78 24.58 -1.56
CA THR A 271 31.69 23.84 -2.20
C THR A 271 32.01 22.35 -2.25
N TRP A 272 30.95 21.56 -2.32
CA TRP A 272 30.99 20.12 -2.41
C TRP A 272 30.49 19.68 -3.78
N SER A 273 31.16 18.71 -4.37
CA SER A 273 30.76 18.05 -5.61
C SER A 273 30.92 16.55 -5.49
N LEU A 274 30.17 15.79 -6.28
CA LEU A 274 30.41 14.35 -6.42
C LEU A 274 31.75 14.11 -7.12
N ALA A 275 32.40 13.02 -6.74
CA ALA A 275 33.55 12.54 -7.49
C ALA A 275 33.14 12.16 -8.92
N PRO A 276 33.98 12.40 -9.95
CA PRO A 276 33.65 12.05 -11.34
C PRO A 276 33.24 10.58 -11.52
N ARG A 277 33.75 9.68 -10.67
CA ARG A 277 33.46 8.24 -10.69
C ARG A 277 32.44 7.78 -9.66
N ALA A 278 31.86 8.68 -8.86
CA ALA A 278 30.92 8.29 -7.81
C ALA A 278 29.66 7.61 -8.37
N LEU A 279 29.29 7.93 -9.61
CA LEU A 279 28.11 7.39 -10.29
C LEU A 279 28.48 6.50 -11.50
N GLU A 280 29.75 6.08 -11.64
CA GLU A 280 30.16 5.16 -12.72
C GLU A 280 29.30 3.87 -12.64
N GLY A 281 28.66 3.51 -13.76
CA GLY A 281 27.73 2.37 -13.84
C GLY A 281 26.24 2.71 -13.61
N ILE A 282 25.92 3.97 -13.30
CA ILE A 282 24.55 4.49 -13.23
C ILE A 282 24.37 5.46 -14.41
N GLY A 283 23.27 5.32 -15.16
CA GLY A 283 23.04 6.03 -16.43
C GLY A 283 23.18 7.56 -16.36
N GLN A 284 23.55 8.13 -17.52
CA GLN A 284 23.90 9.53 -17.84
C GLN A 284 24.87 10.22 -16.86
N THR A 285 26.15 10.10 -17.18
CA THR A 285 27.26 10.92 -16.65
C THR A 285 26.98 12.41 -16.86
N GLY A 286 26.52 13.09 -15.81
CA GLY A 286 26.50 14.54 -15.74
C GLY A 286 27.92 15.12 -15.75
N THR A 287 28.14 16.01 -16.72
CA THR A 287 29.30 16.85 -17.07
C THR A 287 30.57 16.83 -16.19
N ASP A 288 31.66 16.50 -16.88
CA ASP A 288 33.08 16.56 -16.53
C ASP A 288 33.48 17.81 -15.73
N ALA A 289 33.72 17.64 -14.42
CA ALA A 289 34.54 18.56 -13.65
C ALA A 289 35.98 18.01 -13.62
N ALA A 290 36.91 18.79 -14.17
CA ALA A 290 38.31 18.38 -14.37
C ALA A 290 38.95 17.80 -13.08
N PRO A 291 39.64 16.64 -13.17
CA PRO A 291 40.20 15.98 -12.00
C PRO A 291 41.36 16.80 -11.41
N SER A 292 41.27 17.11 -10.11
CA SER A 292 42.43 17.56 -9.32
C SER A 292 43.38 16.38 -9.06
N PRO A 293 44.72 16.57 -9.11
CA PRO A 293 45.70 15.48 -9.11
C PRO A 293 45.94 14.79 -7.74
N LYS A 294 45.05 14.95 -6.75
CA LYS A 294 45.19 14.34 -5.41
C LYS A 294 44.02 13.43 -5.01
N THR A 295 43.20 13.04 -5.96
CA THR A 295 41.94 12.35 -5.66
C THR A 295 42.13 10.83 -5.76
N LEU A 296 42.02 10.13 -4.63
CA LEU A 296 41.89 8.67 -4.63
C LEU A 296 40.63 8.29 -5.42
N PRO A 297 40.67 7.29 -6.33
CA PRO A 297 39.51 6.90 -7.09
C PRO A 297 38.37 6.46 -6.15
N ALA A 298 37.14 6.84 -6.49
CA ALA A 298 35.94 6.35 -5.81
C ALA A 298 36.00 4.82 -5.81
N ARG A 299 35.99 4.23 -4.61
CA ARG A 299 35.89 2.78 -4.49
C ARG A 299 34.45 2.40 -4.84
N GLY A 300 34.28 1.32 -5.59
CA GLY A 300 32.97 0.88 -6.04
C GLY A 300 32.01 0.66 -4.87
N TRP A 301 30.71 0.77 -5.11
CA TRP A 301 29.69 0.62 -4.07
C TRP A 301 29.78 -0.71 -3.31
N ASP A 302 30.24 -1.78 -3.96
CA ASP A 302 30.50 -3.09 -3.33
C ASP A 302 31.62 -3.04 -2.28
N ASP A 303 32.70 -2.29 -2.53
CA ASP A 303 33.80 -2.13 -1.56
C ASP A 303 33.33 -1.38 -0.31
N ILE A 304 32.42 -0.42 -0.49
CA ILE A 304 31.81 0.34 0.60
C ILE A 304 30.92 -0.58 1.43
N ALA A 305 30.08 -1.39 0.78
CA ALA A 305 29.27 -2.40 1.44
C ALA A 305 30.13 -3.39 2.25
N HIS A 306 31.26 -3.83 1.69
CA HIS A 306 32.19 -4.73 2.38
C HIS A 306 32.77 -4.08 3.63
N ARG A 307 33.18 -2.80 3.57
CA ARG A 307 33.71 -2.11 4.76
C ARG A 307 32.69 -1.89 5.85
N TYR A 308 31.43 -1.68 5.50
CA TYR A 308 30.34 -1.58 6.48
C TYR A 308 29.78 -2.94 6.90
N SER A 309 30.34 -4.04 6.38
CA SER A 309 29.82 -5.40 6.61
C SER A 309 28.34 -5.55 6.25
N THR A 310 27.90 -4.84 5.20
CA THR A 310 26.53 -4.88 4.69
C THR A 310 26.41 -5.65 3.36
N THR A 311 27.50 -6.20 2.85
CA THR A 311 27.50 -7.03 1.64
C THR A 311 26.55 -8.22 1.80
N GLY A 312 25.70 -8.41 0.81
CA GLY A 312 24.72 -9.50 0.76
C GLY A 312 23.45 -9.22 1.58
N THR A 313 23.27 -8.06 2.22
CA THR A 313 22.06 -7.80 3.02
C THR A 313 20.79 -7.79 2.17
N ALA A 314 20.85 -7.21 0.96
CA ALA A 314 19.75 -7.20 0.01
C ALA A 314 19.45 -8.62 -0.49
N ALA A 315 20.49 -9.40 -0.83
CA ALA A 315 20.35 -10.79 -1.26
C ALA A 315 19.77 -11.68 -0.15
N HIS A 316 20.26 -11.54 1.08
CA HIS A 316 19.75 -12.25 2.25
C HIS A 316 18.29 -11.91 2.52
N ARG A 317 17.91 -10.62 2.44
CA ARG A 317 16.51 -10.19 2.58
C ARG A 317 15.61 -10.79 1.50
N LYS A 318 16.05 -10.75 0.24
CA LYS A 318 15.34 -11.37 -0.89
C LYS A 318 15.19 -12.88 -0.69
N ALA A 319 16.24 -13.58 -0.25
CA ALA A 319 16.21 -15.01 0.02
C ALA A 319 15.26 -15.37 1.18
N LEU A 320 15.33 -14.62 2.29
CA LEU A 320 14.43 -14.77 3.42
C LEU A 320 12.96 -14.60 2.99
N HIS A 321 12.66 -13.52 2.27
CA HIS A 321 11.30 -13.28 1.78
C HIS A 321 10.86 -14.30 0.71
N ALA A 322 11.78 -14.83 -0.10
CA ALA A 322 11.48 -15.93 -1.03
C ALA A 322 11.13 -17.22 -0.27
N ALA A 323 11.86 -17.54 0.79
CA ALA A 323 11.57 -18.67 1.67
C ALA A 323 10.21 -18.50 2.38
N GLU A 324 9.94 -17.31 2.92
CA GLU A 324 8.63 -16.99 3.52
C GLU A 324 7.48 -17.14 2.52
N ARG A 325 7.66 -16.71 1.25
CA ARG A 325 6.66 -16.89 0.18
C ARG A 325 6.47 -18.35 -0.18
N ALA A 326 7.53 -19.16 -0.20
CA ALA A 326 7.43 -20.59 -0.44
C ALA A 326 6.64 -21.27 0.69
N ALA A 327 6.99 -20.98 1.95
CA ALA A 327 6.28 -21.49 3.12
C ALA A 327 4.81 -21.06 3.16
N TYR A 328 4.51 -19.80 2.87
CA TYR A 328 3.12 -19.32 2.82
C TYR A 328 2.31 -19.96 1.70
N ARG A 329 2.90 -20.16 0.51
CA ARG A 329 2.25 -20.89 -0.58
C ARG A 329 1.96 -22.34 -0.20
N GLN A 330 2.92 -23.01 0.42
CA GLN A 330 2.73 -24.38 0.91
C GLN A 330 1.62 -24.45 1.98
N ALA A 331 1.55 -23.47 2.88
CA ALA A 331 0.47 -23.40 3.87
C ALA A 331 -0.91 -23.17 3.22
N LEU A 332 -1.00 -22.35 2.18
CA LEU A 332 -2.24 -22.15 1.43
C LEU A 332 -2.67 -23.42 0.68
N GLU A 333 -1.72 -24.13 0.09
CA GLU A 333 -1.96 -25.41 -0.59
C GLU A 333 -2.40 -26.50 0.39
N GLN A 334 -1.78 -26.59 1.57
CA GLN A 334 -2.25 -27.47 2.64
C GLN A 334 -3.67 -27.12 3.08
N LEU A 335 -3.99 -25.84 3.25
CA LEU A 335 -5.35 -25.41 3.59
C LEU A 335 -6.37 -25.69 2.48
N SER A 336 -5.98 -25.60 1.20
CA SER A 336 -6.85 -25.94 0.08
C SER A 336 -7.05 -27.46 -0.04
N GLU A 337 -6.02 -28.27 0.22
CA GLU A 337 -6.09 -29.74 0.32
C GLU A 337 -6.98 -30.20 1.47
N HIS A 338 -6.88 -29.57 2.64
CA HIS A 338 -7.77 -29.82 3.77
C HIS A 338 -9.22 -29.47 3.44
N ARG A 339 -9.46 -28.36 2.71
CA ARG A 339 -10.79 -28.00 2.21
C ARG A 339 -11.31 -28.98 1.16
N THR A 340 -10.48 -29.46 0.23
CA THR A 340 -10.90 -30.43 -0.79
C THR A 340 -11.16 -31.81 -0.19
N LYS A 341 -10.37 -32.26 0.78
CA LYS A 341 -10.66 -33.50 1.54
C LYS A 341 -11.94 -33.39 2.37
N ALA A 342 -12.27 -32.21 2.89
CA ALA A 342 -13.57 -31.93 3.50
C ALA A 342 -14.73 -31.78 2.48
N MET A 343 -14.44 -31.65 1.18
CA MET A 343 -15.42 -31.47 0.09
C MET A 343 -15.76 -32.73 -0.71
N VAL A 344 -15.16 -33.89 -0.43
CA VAL A 344 -15.49 -35.12 -1.16
C VAL A 344 -16.27 -36.07 -0.25
N MET A 345 -17.61 -35.95 -0.27
CA MET A 345 -18.51 -37.02 0.15
C MET A 345 -19.03 -37.73 -1.11
N VAL A 346 -18.62 -38.99 -1.30
CA VAL A 346 -19.12 -39.83 -2.40
C VAL A 346 -20.39 -40.51 -1.94
N ILE A 347 -21.55 -40.05 -2.39
CA ILE A 347 -22.81 -40.77 -2.21
C ILE A 347 -23.04 -41.64 -3.45
N VAL A 348 -23.36 -42.92 -3.23
CA VAL A 348 -23.79 -43.83 -4.31
C VAL A 348 -25.30 -43.69 -4.47
N HIS A 349 -25.75 -43.13 -5.60
CA HIS A 349 -27.16 -43.13 -5.99
C HIS A 349 -27.34 -43.91 -7.30
N ASN A 350 -28.13 -44.97 -7.27
CA ASN A 350 -28.41 -45.85 -8.43
C ASN A 350 -27.14 -46.40 -9.14
N GLY A 351 -26.10 -46.75 -8.37
CA GLY A 351 -24.87 -47.36 -8.91
C GLY A 351 -23.91 -46.40 -9.63
N ARG A 352 -24.16 -45.08 -9.59
CA ARG A 352 -23.21 -44.05 -10.06
C ARG A 352 -22.63 -43.26 -8.89
N HIS A 353 -21.32 -43.04 -8.92
CA HIS A 353 -20.61 -42.17 -7.99
C HIS A 353 -20.82 -40.72 -8.42
N VAL A 354 -21.39 -39.89 -7.54
CA VAL A 354 -21.54 -38.45 -7.76
C VAL A 354 -20.66 -37.70 -6.75
N LEU A 355 -19.81 -36.81 -7.26
CA LEU A 355 -19.03 -35.86 -6.46
C LEU A 355 -19.96 -34.70 -6.08
N VAL A 356 -20.30 -34.60 -4.79
CA VAL A 356 -21.08 -33.48 -4.26
C VAL A 356 -20.16 -32.64 -3.37
N PRO A 357 -19.95 -31.34 -3.67
CA PRO A 357 -19.24 -30.44 -2.76
C PRO A 357 -20.00 -30.38 -1.44
N THR A 358 -19.31 -30.46 -0.29
CA THR A 358 -19.99 -30.25 0.98
C THR A 358 -20.64 -28.86 0.98
N PRO A 359 -21.94 -28.77 1.31
CA PRO A 359 -22.60 -27.48 1.41
C PRO A 359 -21.85 -26.63 2.42
N ARG A 360 -21.62 -25.36 2.07
CA ARG A 360 -21.20 -24.41 3.10
C ARG A 360 -22.30 -24.35 4.16
N ALA A 361 -21.94 -24.06 5.41
CA ALA A 361 -22.90 -24.00 6.52
C ALA A 361 -24.07 -23.00 6.28
N ASP A 362 -23.95 -22.12 5.27
CA ASP A 362 -24.91 -21.10 4.87
C ASP A 362 -25.66 -21.38 3.55
N GLU A 363 -25.42 -22.49 2.86
CA GLU A 363 -26.07 -22.80 1.57
C GLU A 363 -26.68 -24.21 1.59
N ILE A 364 -27.98 -24.30 1.92
CA ILE A 364 -28.75 -25.54 1.82
C ILE A 364 -29.37 -25.62 0.40
N PRO A 365 -29.13 -26.71 -0.36
CA PRO A 365 -29.78 -26.93 -1.65
C PRO A 365 -31.31 -26.82 -1.56
N PRO A 366 -32.00 -26.17 -2.53
CA PRO A 366 -33.45 -25.99 -2.49
C PRO A 366 -34.24 -27.29 -2.39
N GLU A 367 -33.69 -28.39 -2.91
CA GLU A 367 -34.30 -29.73 -2.81
C GLU A 367 -34.38 -30.29 -1.38
N TRP A 368 -33.67 -29.70 -0.41
CA TRP A 368 -33.70 -30.10 1.00
C TRP A 368 -34.60 -29.19 1.84
N HIS A 369 -35.33 -28.28 1.21
CA HIS A 369 -36.26 -27.38 1.87
C HIS A 369 -37.63 -28.06 1.95
N ALA A 370 -38.14 -28.26 3.15
CA ALA A 370 -39.55 -28.57 3.37
C ALA A 370 -40.37 -27.27 3.51
N PRO A 371 -41.71 -27.33 3.32
CA PRO A 371 -42.58 -26.21 3.63
C PRO A 371 -42.33 -25.70 5.06
N SER A 372 -42.49 -24.39 5.29
CA SER A 372 -42.27 -23.71 6.58
C SER A 372 -40.83 -23.58 7.09
N GLY A 373 -39.82 -23.75 6.22
CA GLY A 373 -38.41 -23.55 6.58
C GLY A 373 -37.79 -24.76 7.29
N ALA A 374 -38.46 -25.91 7.31
CA ALA A 374 -37.90 -27.14 7.86
C ALA A 374 -36.87 -27.76 6.90
N VAL A 375 -35.87 -28.43 7.45
CA VAL A 375 -34.82 -29.10 6.66
C VAL A 375 -35.18 -30.57 6.45
N LEU A 376 -35.10 -31.05 5.21
CA LEU A 376 -35.22 -32.46 4.88
C LEU A 376 -33.86 -33.14 4.99
N ASN A 377 -33.80 -34.24 5.74
CA ASN A 377 -32.62 -35.06 5.82
C ASN A 377 -32.39 -35.76 4.46
N PRO A 378 -31.24 -35.55 3.80
CA PRO A 378 -31.01 -36.05 2.44
C PRO A 378 -30.86 -37.57 2.36
N THR A 379 -30.63 -38.25 3.50
CA THR A 379 -30.47 -39.70 3.57
C THR A 379 -31.82 -40.40 3.73
N THR A 380 -32.77 -39.76 4.43
CA THR A 380 -34.05 -40.39 4.79
C THR A 380 -35.27 -39.76 4.11
N GLY A 381 -35.11 -38.56 3.53
CA GLY A 381 -36.20 -37.77 2.95
C GLY A 381 -37.22 -37.27 3.96
N ARG A 382 -36.93 -37.36 5.27
CA ARG A 382 -37.80 -36.93 6.36
C ARG A 382 -37.34 -35.58 6.92
N ILE A 383 -38.26 -34.85 7.53
CA ILE A 383 -37.95 -33.60 8.22
C ILE A 383 -37.00 -33.90 9.39
N ASP A 384 -35.91 -33.14 9.45
CA ASP A 384 -34.97 -33.13 10.56
C ASP A 384 -35.41 -32.07 11.59
N PRO A 385 -35.88 -32.47 12.78
CA PRO A 385 -36.47 -31.55 13.74
C PRO A 385 -35.44 -30.67 14.44
N GLU A 386 -34.15 -30.98 14.34
CA GLU A 386 -33.08 -30.23 14.99
C GLU A 386 -32.63 -29.02 14.17
N TRP A 387 -33.05 -28.93 12.89
CA TRP A 387 -32.54 -27.96 11.94
C TRP A 387 -33.64 -27.20 11.21
N SER A 388 -33.49 -25.89 11.11
CA SER A 388 -34.40 -24.98 10.41
C SER A 388 -33.64 -24.01 9.51
N VAL A 389 -34.30 -23.52 8.47
CA VAL A 389 -33.80 -22.54 7.50
C VAL A 389 -34.39 -21.18 7.85
N ALA A 390 -33.52 -20.23 8.17
CA ALA A 390 -33.86 -18.85 8.41
C ALA A 390 -34.43 -18.17 7.16
N THR A 391 -35.16 -17.07 7.33
CA THR A 391 -35.69 -16.25 6.21
C THR A 391 -34.60 -15.64 5.33
N ASP A 392 -33.36 -15.55 5.80
CA ASP A 392 -32.19 -15.13 5.03
C ASP A 392 -31.42 -16.30 4.37
N GLY A 393 -31.94 -17.53 4.48
CA GLY A 393 -31.42 -18.75 3.85
C GLY A 393 -30.42 -19.54 4.69
N ARG A 394 -30.10 -19.09 5.90
CA ARG A 394 -29.08 -19.73 6.76
C ARG A 394 -29.64 -20.89 7.59
N LEU A 395 -28.81 -21.89 7.85
CA LEU A 395 -29.14 -23.05 8.70
C LEU A 395 -29.04 -22.66 10.19
N ILE A 396 -30.09 -22.94 10.96
CA ILE A 396 -30.14 -22.74 12.42
C ILE A 396 -30.34 -24.11 13.09
N LEU A 397 -29.47 -24.42 14.06
CA LEU A 397 -29.65 -25.55 14.97
C LEU A 397 -30.61 -25.15 16.10
N ILE A 398 -31.75 -25.83 16.20
CA ILE A 398 -32.70 -25.64 17.29
C ILE A 398 -32.38 -26.69 18.36
N THR A 399 -31.73 -26.29 19.45
CA THR A 399 -31.44 -27.22 20.55
C THR A 399 -32.63 -27.33 21.50
N PRO A 400 -32.88 -28.50 22.13
CA PRO A 400 -34.02 -28.70 23.05
C PRO A 400 -34.00 -27.81 24.31
N ALA A 401 -32.87 -27.16 24.60
CA ALA A 401 -32.72 -26.24 25.73
C ALA A 401 -33.11 -24.79 25.39
N ASP A 402 -33.24 -24.44 24.11
CA ASP A 402 -33.64 -23.10 23.69
C ASP A 402 -35.16 -23.01 23.60
N GLN A 403 -35.77 -22.58 24.71
CA GLN A 403 -37.18 -22.16 24.78
C GLN A 403 -37.41 -20.73 24.30
N ARG A 404 -36.36 -20.07 23.78
CA ARG A 404 -36.39 -18.67 23.37
C ARG A 404 -37.12 -18.52 22.04
N THR A 405 -38.00 -17.54 21.98
CA THR A 405 -38.69 -17.14 20.75
C THR A 405 -37.69 -16.56 19.74
N TYR A 406 -38.07 -16.55 18.46
CA TYR A 406 -37.22 -16.07 17.36
C TYR A 406 -36.64 -14.67 17.61
N ASP A 407 -37.45 -13.74 18.12
CA ASP A 407 -37.03 -12.37 18.42
C ASP A 407 -36.01 -12.30 19.57
N GLU A 408 -36.09 -13.24 20.53
CA GLU A 408 -35.13 -13.36 21.63
C GLU A 408 -33.78 -13.92 21.16
N LEU A 409 -33.79 -14.81 20.16
CA LEU A 409 -32.56 -15.33 19.54
C LEU A 409 -31.86 -14.26 18.70
N VAL A 410 -32.61 -13.45 17.95
CA VAL A 410 -32.06 -12.31 17.19
C VAL A 410 -31.47 -11.26 18.13
N THR A 411 -32.14 -10.97 19.24
CA THR A 411 -31.66 -10.02 20.26
C THR A 411 -30.38 -10.53 20.92
N ALA A 412 -30.34 -11.81 21.31
CA ALA A 412 -29.15 -12.43 21.92
C ALA A 412 -27.94 -12.46 20.96
N HIS A 413 -28.17 -12.74 19.67
CA HIS A 413 -27.11 -12.68 18.66
C HIS A 413 -26.56 -11.28 18.47
N THR A 414 -27.44 -10.27 18.42
CA THR A 414 -27.04 -8.86 18.26
C THR A 414 -26.25 -8.36 19.47
N GLN A 415 -26.64 -8.81 20.67
CA GLN A 415 -25.98 -8.45 21.93
C GLN A 415 -24.60 -9.12 22.06
N ALA A 416 -24.47 -10.39 21.67
CA ALA A 416 -23.19 -11.08 21.60
C ALA A 416 -22.23 -10.47 20.56
N LEU A 417 -22.76 -9.97 19.44
CA LEU A 417 -21.97 -9.26 18.43
C LEU A 417 -21.42 -7.93 18.99
N ALA A 418 -22.25 -7.17 19.71
CA ALA A 418 -21.86 -5.90 20.32
C ALA A 418 -20.86 -6.09 21.50
N GLU A 419 -20.99 -7.15 22.28
CA GLU A 419 -20.04 -7.52 23.33
C GLU A 419 -18.69 -7.92 22.73
N TRP A 420 -18.68 -8.64 21.60
CA TRP A 420 -17.47 -9.01 20.89
C TRP A 420 -16.78 -7.81 20.23
N GLU A 421 -17.56 -6.89 19.64
CA GLU A 421 -17.05 -5.65 19.03
C GLU A 421 -16.58 -4.60 20.05
N SER A 422 -17.08 -4.64 21.30
CA SER A 422 -16.60 -3.77 22.39
C SER A 422 -15.42 -4.34 23.18
N ALA A 423 -15.17 -5.65 23.06
CA ALA A 423 -14.00 -6.33 23.62
C ALA A 423 -12.78 -6.34 22.66
N ALA A 424 -12.96 -5.95 21.40
CA ALA A 424 -11.93 -5.78 20.37
C ALA A 424 -11.53 -4.30 20.25
#